data_AF-A0A7C3XC40-F1
#
_entry.id   AF-A0A7C3XC40-F1
#
_cell.length_a   1.000
_cell.length_b   1.000
_cell.length_c   1.000
_cell.angle_alpha   90.00
_cell.angle_beta   90.00
_cell.angle_gamma   90.00
#
_symmetry.space_group_name_H-M   'P 1'
#
loop_
_entity.id
_entity.type
_entity.pdbx_description
1 polymer ?
#
loop_
_entity_poly.entity_id
_entity_poly.type
_entity_poly.pdbx_seq_one_letter_code
_entity_poly.pdbx_strand_id
1 'polypeptide(L)'
;MKESCQMESLQQDLVAEFFADPRPSLDLIGQVCVIVHSSQASQLRFTEQLDQQRGKAKPNILPLGIGLYMIGQYQQAVSALEQAQDCPQKYLYLAYALRGCREYEKAIKALEMAGSSGADGLLVAMEKVATYRLAKDYAAAQRELDLCANYCNVSAEYHYQKGRLEEDQGLYEQAMEDYRIAIGLAPDHQGALFHLAYRSDLAGDDQTAIELYSRIASGSHVSTNALLNLAVLYEDAGEYDKALECVERVLQAFPNHQRAQLFKKDIVSSKTMYFDEEQQRQQSQKNAILETPISDFELSVRSRNCLKKMNIRTIGDLLKVTEAELLSFKNFGETSLKEVKAILESKGLRLGMALEEGQEFTQLPQEPSPTPPPPEDTGVLGKSVEELQLSVRARKALQRLNIKTIGQLTRTTEAELLGCKNFGTTSLNEVKRELANLGLSLKSLD
;
A
#
# COMPACT_ATOMS: atom_id res chain seq x y z
N MET A 1 -13.90 24.49 -9.95
CA MET A 1 -14.18 24.41 -11.40
C MET A 1 -13.48 25.49 -12.22
N LYS A 2 -13.60 26.80 -11.91
CA LYS A 2 -12.90 27.87 -12.67
C LYS A 2 -11.36 27.79 -12.59
N GLU A 3 -10.80 27.54 -11.41
CA GLU A 3 -9.34 27.38 -11.22
C GLU A 3 -8.79 26.11 -11.90
N SER A 4 -9.52 25.00 -11.84
CA SER A 4 -9.16 23.76 -12.54
C SER A 4 -9.10 23.94 -14.06
N CYS A 5 -10.03 24.70 -14.64
CA CYS A 5 -10.06 24.99 -16.07
C CYS A 5 -8.94 25.94 -16.51
N GLN A 6 -8.57 26.91 -15.66
CA GLN A 6 -7.43 27.79 -15.90
C GLN A 6 -6.08 27.05 -15.81
N MET A 7 -5.94 26.14 -14.85
CA MET A 7 -4.73 25.30 -14.73
C MET A 7 -4.56 24.35 -15.91
N GLU A 8 -5.64 23.74 -16.39
CA GLU A 8 -5.61 22.89 -17.59
C GLU A 8 -5.25 23.69 -18.86
N SER A 9 -5.76 24.91 -18.99
CA SER A 9 -5.38 25.81 -20.10
C SER A 9 -3.88 26.11 -20.09
N LEU A 10 -3.34 26.47 -18.93
CA LEU A 10 -1.91 26.78 -18.79
C LEU A 10 -1.01 25.57 -19.09
N GLN A 11 -1.43 24.38 -18.69
CA GLN A 11 -0.70 23.14 -19.01
C GLN A 11 -0.71 22.85 -20.51
N GLN A 12 -1.80 23.13 -21.21
CA GLN A 12 -1.87 22.97 -22.67
C GLN A 12 -0.97 23.98 -23.39
N ASP A 13 -0.88 25.21 -22.89
CA ASP A 13 -0.03 26.25 -23.47
C ASP A 13 1.46 25.87 -23.37
N LEU A 14 1.91 25.35 -22.22
CA LEU A 14 3.30 24.87 -22.04
C LEU A 14 3.66 23.72 -22.98
N VAL A 15 2.74 22.77 -23.18
CA VAL A 15 2.97 21.65 -24.10
C VAL A 15 2.98 22.12 -25.55
N ALA A 16 2.14 23.09 -25.91
CA ALA A 16 2.15 23.70 -27.23
C ALA A 16 3.46 24.47 -27.49
N GLU A 17 3.93 25.23 -26.51
CA GLU A 17 5.22 25.93 -26.53
C GLU A 17 6.38 24.94 -26.75
N PHE A 18 6.39 23.83 -26.01
CA PHE A 18 7.40 22.78 -26.15
C PHE A 18 7.50 22.21 -27.58
N PHE A 19 6.38 21.98 -28.26
CA PHE A 19 6.41 21.51 -29.64
C PHE A 19 6.71 22.59 -30.67
N ALA A 20 6.40 23.86 -30.36
CA ALA A 20 6.67 25.00 -31.23
C ALA A 20 8.16 25.39 -31.22
N ASP A 21 8.82 25.26 -30.07
CA ASP A 21 10.24 25.57 -29.92
C ASP A 21 11.12 24.48 -30.57
N PRO A 22 11.97 24.81 -31.57
CA PRO A 22 12.90 23.85 -32.13
C PRO A 22 14.01 23.43 -31.15
N ARG A 23 14.24 24.18 -30.07
CA ARG A 23 15.26 23.93 -29.04
C ARG A 23 14.74 24.26 -27.64
N PRO A 24 13.78 23.47 -27.11
CA PRO A 24 13.18 23.73 -25.82
C PRO A 24 14.23 23.76 -24.71
N SER A 25 14.08 24.70 -23.78
CA SER A 25 14.96 24.82 -22.61
C SER A 25 14.81 23.62 -21.67
N LEU A 26 15.85 23.30 -20.89
CA LEU A 26 15.77 22.20 -19.91
C LEU A 26 14.66 22.42 -18.87
N ASP A 27 14.38 23.68 -18.52
CA ASP A 27 13.30 24.05 -17.63
C ASP A 27 11.92 23.76 -18.23
N LEU A 28 11.68 24.19 -19.47
CA LEU A 28 10.42 23.89 -20.20
C LEU A 28 10.22 22.38 -20.34
N ILE A 29 11.29 21.65 -20.68
CA ILE A 29 11.25 20.19 -20.77
C ILE A 29 10.88 19.57 -19.41
N GLY A 30 11.45 20.08 -18.31
CA GLY A 30 11.13 19.65 -16.94
C GLY A 30 9.68 19.90 -16.57
N GLN A 31 9.15 21.09 -16.86
CA GLN A 31 7.75 21.43 -16.61
C GLN A 31 6.79 20.53 -17.40
N VAL A 32 7.06 20.31 -18.69
CA VAL A 32 6.27 19.39 -19.51
C VAL A 32 6.36 17.97 -19.00
N CYS A 33 7.54 17.50 -18.56
CA CYS A 33 7.69 16.18 -17.96
C CYS A 33 6.77 16.00 -16.75
N VAL A 34 6.70 16.99 -15.86
CA VAL A 34 5.80 16.96 -14.69
C VAL A 34 4.34 16.90 -15.12
N ILE A 35 3.95 17.64 -16.15
CA ILE A 35 2.58 17.63 -16.70
C ILE A 35 2.26 16.26 -17.30
N VAL A 36 3.13 15.72 -18.14
CA VAL A 36 2.94 14.41 -18.80
C VAL A 36 2.71 13.33 -17.76
N HIS A 37 3.52 13.30 -16.71
CA HIS A 37 3.42 12.26 -15.68
C HIS A 37 2.38 12.53 -14.61
N SER A 38 1.68 13.67 -14.62
CA SER A 38 0.72 14.04 -13.55
C SER A 38 -0.48 13.10 -13.43
N SER A 39 -0.89 12.46 -14.51
CA SER A 39 -2.01 11.51 -14.54
C SER A 39 -1.99 10.64 -15.79
N GLN A 40 -2.73 9.53 -15.76
CA GLN A 40 -2.93 8.67 -16.93
C GLN A 40 -3.58 9.44 -18.11
N ALA A 41 -4.50 10.36 -17.82
CA ALA A 41 -5.15 11.18 -18.84
C ALA A 41 -4.17 12.16 -19.51
N SER A 42 -3.25 12.75 -18.75
CA SER A 42 -2.20 13.62 -19.29
C SER A 42 -1.24 12.86 -20.20
N GLN A 43 -0.83 11.64 -19.82
CA GLN A 43 0.01 10.78 -20.66
C GLN A 43 -0.66 10.44 -22.01
N LEU A 44 -1.95 10.08 -21.99
CA LEU A 44 -2.72 9.78 -23.20
C LEU A 44 -2.83 11.00 -24.12
N ARG A 45 -3.23 12.16 -23.58
CA ARG A 45 -3.32 13.42 -24.35
C ARG A 45 -1.98 13.80 -24.97
N PHE A 46 -0.88 13.69 -24.23
CA PHE A 46 0.45 13.98 -24.75
C PHE A 46 0.88 12.99 -25.84
N THR A 47 0.52 11.72 -25.70
CA THR A 47 0.77 10.70 -26.73
C THR A 47 0.02 11.01 -28.03
N GLU A 48 -1.25 11.40 -27.95
CA GLU A 48 -2.03 11.84 -29.11
C GLU A 48 -1.40 13.08 -29.78
N GLN A 49 -0.92 14.04 -29.00
CA GLN A 49 -0.22 15.21 -29.51
C GLN A 49 1.09 14.83 -30.21
N LEU A 50 1.87 13.89 -29.66
CA LEU A 50 3.07 13.37 -30.31
C LEU A 50 2.75 12.75 -31.67
N ASP A 51 1.71 11.93 -31.76
CA ASP A 51 1.31 11.30 -33.02
C ASP A 51 0.86 12.34 -34.07
N GLN A 52 0.15 13.40 -33.64
CA GLN A 52 -0.17 14.52 -34.52
C GLN A 52 1.08 15.25 -35.02
N GLN A 53 2.09 15.46 -34.17
CA GLN A 53 3.34 16.09 -34.58
C GLN A 53 4.10 15.21 -35.58
N ARG A 54 4.13 13.88 -35.38
CA ARG A 54 4.75 12.92 -36.32
C ARG A 54 4.12 12.97 -37.71
N GLY A 55 2.82 13.21 -37.79
CA GLY A 55 2.08 13.30 -39.06
C GLY A 55 2.30 14.59 -39.85
N LYS A 56 2.98 15.61 -39.29
CA LYS A 56 3.23 16.87 -39.99
C LYS A 56 4.30 16.70 -41.08
N ALA A 57 4.18 17.49 -42.15
CA ALA A 57 5.13 17.47 -43.27
C ALA A 57 6.57 17.84 -42.88
N LYS A 58 6.76 18.66 -41.84
CA LYS A 58 8.05 19.04 -41.26
C LYS A 58 7.94 19.04 -39.73
N PRO A 59 8.14 17.90 -39.07
CA PRO A 59 8.07 17.82 -37.61
C PRO A 59 9.31 18.44 -36.98
N ASN A 60 9.14 19.08 -35.82
CA ASN A 60 10.26 19.45 -34.95
C ASN A 60 10.83 18.18 -34.30
N ILE A 61 11.92 17.65 -34.87
CA ILE A 61 12.46 16.33 -34.53
C ILE A 61 12.96 16.27 -33.07
N LEU A 62 13.57 17.34 -32.56
CA LEU A 62 14.12 17.36 -31.20
C LEU A 62 13.02 17.24 -30.12
N PRO A 63 12.00 18.12 -30.06
CA PRO A 63 10.86 17.95 -29.15
C PRO A 63 10.15 16.60 -29.33
N LEU A 64 10.04 16.10 -30.57
CA LEU A 64 9.45 14.78 -30.82
C LEU A 64 10.27 13.67 -30.15
N GLY A 65 11.59 13.66 -30.32
CA GLY A 65 12.47 12.68 -29.70
C GLY A 65 12.48 12.76 -28.17
N ILE A 66 12.50 13.97 -27.61
CA ILE A 66 12.41 14.22 -26.16
C ILE A 66 11.04 13.75 -25.63
N GLY A 67 9.95 14.04 -26.32
CA GLY A 67 8.61 13.62 -25.93
C GLY A 67 8.44 12.09 -25.97
N LEU A 68 9.00 11.42 -26.97
CA LEU A 68 9.05 9.95 -27.03
C LEU A 68 9.80 9.35 -25.83
N TYR A 69 10.89 10.01 -25.39
CA TYR A 69 11.59 9.62 -24.16
C TYR A 69 10.70 9.79 -22.91
N MET A 70 9.97 10.91 -22.79
CA MET A 70 9.08 11.15 -21.64
C MET A 70 8.02 10.06 -21.46
N ILE A 71 7.47 9.54 -22.56
CA ILE A 71 6.47 8.46 -22.51
C ILE A 71 7.09 7.05 -22.45
N GLY A 72 8.42 6.95 -22.31
CA GLY A 72 9.14 5.68 -22.17
C GLY A 72 9.37 4.91 -23.49
N GLN A 73 9.13 5.52 -24.65
CA GLN A 73 9.38 4.89 -25.95
C GLN A 73 10.85 5.06 -26.37
N TYR A 74 11.77 4.50 -25.59
CA TYR A 74 13.21 4.76 -25.70
C TYR A 74 13.79 4.47 -27.10
N GLN A 75 13.42 3.35 -27.74
CA GLN A 75 13.96 3.01 -29.06
C GLN A 75 13.55 4.02 -30.15
N GLN A 76 12.29 4.48 -30.10
CA GLN A 76 11.80 5.49 -31.04
C GLN A 76 12.41 6.86 -30.73
N ALA A 77 12.61 7.18 -29.45
CA ALA A 77 13.30 8.39 -29.01
C ALA A 77 14.73 8.43 -29.55
N VAL A 78 15.50 7.33 -29.44
CA VAL A 78 16.86 7.22 -30.00
C VAL A 78 16.85 7.51 -31.50
N SER A 79 15.99 6.82 -32.26
CA SER A 79 15.90 6.98 -33.72
C SER A 79 15.56 8.42 -34.15
N ALA A 80 14.65 9.08 -33.42
CA ALA A 80 14.30 10.47 -33.67
C ALA A 80 15.45 11.42 -33.29
N LEU A 81 16.05 11.25 -32.11
CA LEU A 81 17.10 12.13 -31.60
C LEU A 81 18.38 12.05 -32.42
N GLU A 82 18.73 10.89 -32.97
CA GLU A 82 19.88 10.75 -33.89
C GLU A 82 19.74 11.66 -35.12
N GLN A 83 18.51 11.88 -35.60
CA GLN A 83 18.19 12.72 -36.76
C GLN A 83 18.04 14.22 -36.40
N ALA A 84 17.98 14.56 -35.12
CA ALA A 84 17.84 15.95 -34.68
C ALA A 84 19.12 16.77 -34.92
N GLN A 85 19.00 18.10 -34.96
CA GLN A 85 20.16 18.99 -35.05
C GLN A 85 21.02 18.91 -33.77
N ASP A 86 22.34 18.98 -33.94
CA ASP A 86 23.29 18.94 -32.82
C ASP A 86 23.08 20.10 -31.85
N CYS A 87 22.85 19.74 -30.58
CA CYS A 87 22.68 20.65 -29.45
C CYS A 87 22.86 19.85 -28.14
N PRO A 88 23.13 20.52 -27.01
CA PRO A 88 23.22 19.87 -25.69
C PRO A 88 22.02 18.98 -25.37
N GLN A 89 20.80 19.47 -25.62
CA GLN A 89 19.56 18.76 -25.31
C GLN A 89 19.43 17.47 -26.11
N LYS A 90 19.76 17.48 -27.41
CA LYS A 90 19.77 16.27 -28.25
C LYS A 90 20.60 15.19 -27.56
N TYR A 91 21.85 15.52 -27.22
CA TYR A 91 22.79 14.54 -26.72
C TYR A 91 22.48 14.08 -25.28
N LEU A 92 21.99 14.96 -24.41
CA LEU A 92 21.51 14.58 -23.07
C LEU A 92 20.35 13.59 -23.16
N TYR A 93 19.30 13.93 -23.90
CA TYR A 93 18.12 13.05 -24.02
C TYR A 93 18.40 11.80 -24.85
N LEU A 94 19.35 11.84 -25.79
CA LEU A 94 19.83 10.66 -26.49
C LEU A 94 20.55 9.72 -25.53
N ALA A 95 21.39 10.25 -24.64
CA ALA A 95 22.03 9.45 -23.60
C ALA A 95 21.01 8.81 -22.65
N TYR A 96 19.99 9.56 -22.24
CA TYR A 96 18.93 9.04 -21.37
C TYR A 96 18.13 7.92 -22.04
N ALA A 97 17.79 8.08 -23.32
CA ALA A 97 17.09 7.07 -24.09
C ALA A 97 17.96 5.82 -24.33
N LEU A 98 19.23 5.99 -24.71
CA LEU A 98 20.18 4.88 -24.88
C LEU A 98 20.41 4.11 -23.58
N ARG A 99 20.46 4.82 -22.44
CA ARG A 99 20.52 4.21 -21.10
C ARG A 99 19.27 3.38 -20.81
N GLY A 100 18.09 3.87 -21.19
CA GLY A 100 16.83 3.11 -21.14
C GLY A 100 16.86 1.84 -22.00
N CYS A 101 17.52 1.89 -23.16
CA CYS A 101 17.78 0.73 -24.02
C CYS A 101 18.94 -0.17 -23.53
N ARG A 102 19.59 0.17 -22.41
CA ARG A 102 20.79 -0.51 -21.85
C ARG A 102 22.02 -0.46 -22.76
N GLU A 103 22.08 0.50 -23.69
CA GLU A 103 23.23 0.75 -24.56
C GLU A 103 24.21 1.73 -23.90
N TYR A 104 24.79 1.31 -22.77
CA TYR A 104 25.53 2.21 -21.87
C TYR A 104 26.76 2.87 -22.51
N GLU A 105 27.52 2.14 -23.32
CA GLU A 105 28.70 2.70 -24.01
C GLU A 105 28.33 3.84 -24.97
N LYS A 106 27.21 3.68 -25.69
CA LYS A 106 26.71 4.74 -26.59
C LYS A 106 26.15 5.91 -25.79
N ALA A 107 25.50 5.65 -24.65
CA ALA A 107 25.02 6.70 -23.75
C ALA A 107 26.18 7.56 -23.23
N ILE A 108 27.31 6.95 -22.83
CA ILE A 108 28.52 7.70 -22.42
C ILE A 108 29.05 8.57 -23.55
N LYS A 109 29.15 8.05 -24.78
CA LYS A 109 29.58 8.84 -25.96
C LYS A 109 28.64 10.02 -26.21
N ALA A 110 27.32 9.82 -26.08
CA ALA A 110 26.36 10.90 -26.20
C ALA A 110 26.57 11.96 -25.10
N LEU A 111 26.86 11.58 -23.85
CA LEU A 111 27.16 12.54 -22.77
C LEU A 111 28.44 13.34 -23.04
N GLU A 112 29.48 12.73 -23.59
CA GLU A 112 30.71 13.42 -24.01
C GLU A 112 30.43 14.45 -25.12
N MET A 113 29.56 14.11 -26.07
CA MET A 113 29.09 15.03 -27.11
C MET A 113 28.22 16.15 -26.53
N ALA A 114 27.41 15.88 -25.50
CA ALA A 114 26.64 16.89 -24.79
C ALA A 114 27.55 17.94 -24.16
N GLY A 115 28.59 17.51 -23.43
CA GLY A 115 29.59 18.40 -22.85
C GLY A 115 30.31 19.23 -23.91
N SER A 116 30.74 18.58 -25.00
CA SER A 116 31.38 19.26 -26.14
C SER A 116 30.46 20.28 -26.84
N SER A 117 29.15 20.09 -26.74
CA SER A 117 28.13 20.99 -27.31
C SER A 117 27.73 22.13 -26.36
N GLY A 118 28.31 22.21 -25.16
CA GLY A 118 28.06 23.26 -24.17
C GLY A 118 27.04 22.92 -23.08
N ALA A 119 26.76 21.63 -22.84
CA ALA A 119 26.02 21.23 -21.63
C ALA A 119 26.82 21.54 -20.36
N ASP A 120 26.12 21.74 -19.24
CA ASP A 120 26.76 21.95 -17.94
C ASP A 120 27.67 20.75 -17.58
N GLY A 121 28.92 21.05 -17.22
CA GLY A 121 29.94 20.02 -17.00
C GLY A 121 29.63 19.12 -15.81
N LEU A 122 29.08 19.67 -14.73
CA LEU A 122 28.71 18.90 -13.55
C LEU A 122 27.51 17.99 -13.86
N LEU A 123 26.48 18.51 -14.53
CA LEU A 123 25.34 17.71 -15.00
C LEU A 123 25.81 16.52 -15.85
N VAL A 124 26.67 16.76 -16.83
CA VAL A 124 27.21 15.70 -17.70
C VAL A 124 27.98 14.66 -16.88
N ALA A 125 28.84 15.10 -15.94
CA ALA A 125 29.59 14.18 -15.09
C ALA A 125 28.65 13.31 -14.22
N MET A 126 27.63 13.90 -13.59
CA MET A 126 26.68 13.17 -12.75
C MET A 126 25.85 12.16 -13.56
N GLU A 127 25.46 12.51 -14.79
CA GLU A 127 24.78 11.58 -15.70
C GLU A 127 25.70 10.45 -16.19
N LYS A 128 27.02 10.70 -16.32
CA LYS A 128 28.00 9.64 -16.59
C LYS A 128 28.13 8.70 -15.40
N VAL A 129 28.22 9.22 -14.17
CA VAL A 129 28.24 8.41 -12.94
C VAL A 129 27.01 7.51 -12.88
N ALA A 130 25.81 8.07 -13.09
CA ALA A 130 24.56 7.30 -13.14
C ALA A 130 24.60 6.20 -14.22
N THR A 131 25.15 6.50 -15.39
CA THR A 131 25.25 5.55 -16.51
C THR A 131 26.25 4.42 -16.23
N TYR A 132 27.43 4.74 -15.69
CA TYR A 132 28.44 3.75 -15.31
C TYR A 132 27.96 2.82 -14.19
N ARG A 133 27.24 3.35 -13.20
CA ARG A 133 26.57 2.54 -12.16
C ARG A 133 25.64 1.49 -12.76
N LEU A 134 24.75 1.89 -13.68
CA LEU A 134 23.82 0.96 -14.35
C LEU A 134 24.55 -0.06 -15.24
N ALA A 135 25.69 0.32 -15.82
CA ALA A 135 26.60 -0.57 -16.52
C ALA A 135 27.39 -1.50 -15.59
N LYS A 136 27.29 -1.31 -14.27
CA LYS A 136 28.09 -1.96 -13.22
C LYS A 136 29.60 -1.70 -13.31
N ASP A 137 29.99 -0.63 -14.01
CA ASP A 137 31.37 -0.14 -14.02
C ASP A 137 31.57 0.86 -12.87
N TYR A 138 31.62 0.31 -11.66
CA TYR A 138 31.76 1.13 -10.45
C TYR A 138 33.11 1.87 -10.39
N ALA A 139 34.14 1.35 -11.04
CA ALA A 139 35.46 1.99 -11.11
C ALA A 139 35.44 3.25 -11.99
N ALA A 140 34.73 3.22 -13.13
CA ALA A 140 34.51 4.41 -13.93
C ALA A 140 33.62 5.43 -13.21
N ALA A 141 32.54 4.98 -12.55
CA ALA A 141 31.67 5.84 -11.75
C ALA A 141 32.46 6.58 -10.65
N GLN A 142 33.30 5.86 -9.90
CA GLN A 142 34.13 6.46 -8.84
C GLN A 142 35.11 7.48 -9.41
N ARG A 143 35.77 7.17 -10.53
CA ARG A 143 36.71 8.11 -11.17
C ARG A 143 36.05 9.42 -11.59
N GLU A 144 34.83 9.37 -12.13
CA GLU A 144 34.09 10.60 -12.47
C GLU A 144 33.72 11.41 -11.22
N LEU A 145 33.35 10.75 -10.11
CA LEU A 145 33.11 11.43 -8.82
C LEU A 145 34.38 12.08 -8.27
N ASP A 146 35.53 11.41 -8.38
CA ASP A 146 36.80 11.93 -7.90
C ASP A 146 37.22 13.21 -8.67
N LEU A 147 36.94 13.25 -9.98
CA LEU A 147 37.17 14.44 -10.82
C LEU A 147 36.26 15.62 -10.42
N CYS A 148 35.10 15.34 -9.83
CA CYS A 148 34.15 16.33 -9.35
C CYS A 148 34.21 16.57 -7.83
N ALA A 149 35.27 16.12 -7.15
CA ALA A 149 35.38 16.24 -5.69
C ALA A 149 35.35 17.69 -5.17
N ASN A 150 35.67 18.67 -6.02
CA ASN A 150 35.53 20.10 -5.69
C ASN A 150 34.07 20.54 -5.45
N TYR A 151 33.07 19.76 -5.88
CA TYR A 151 31.65 20.05 -5.70
C TYR A 151 31.05 19.43 -4.42
N CYS A 152 31.83 18.69 -3.62
CA CYS A 152 31.37 17.98 -2.41
C CYS A 152 30.83 18.88 -1.29
N ASN A 153 30.93 20.20 -1.38
CA ASN A 153 30.37 21.11 -0.37
C ASN A 153 29.18 21.92 -0.89
N VAL A 154 28.83 21.79 -2.17
CA VAL A 154 27.88 22.71 -2.84
C VAL A 154 26.87 22.02 -3.74
N SER A 155 27.07 20.75 -4.10
CA SER A 155 26.16 20.04 -5.02
C SER A 155 25.43 18.90 -4.32
N ALA A 156 24.11 19.02 -4.22
CA ALA A 156 23.26 17.95 -3.76
C ALA A 156 23.25 16.75 -4.72
N GLU A 157 23.28 17.00 -6.04
CA GLU A 157 23.30 15.94 -7.05
C GLU A 157 24.59 15.11 -6.98
N TYR A 158 25.73 15.74 -6.63
CA TYR A 158 26.99 15.04 -6.38
C TYR A 158 26.85 13.99 -5.27
N HIS A 159 26.35 14.42 -4.10
CA HIS A 159 26.11 13.52 -2.98
C HIS A 159 25.05 12.47 -3.29
N TYR A 160 24.00 12.84 -4.02
CA TYR A 160 23.01 11.86 -4.46
C TYR A 160 23.64 10.77 -5.32
N GLN A 161 24.41 11.11 -6.36
CA GLN A 161 25.07 10.10 -7.21
C GLN A 161 26.14 9.29 -6.47
N LYS A 162 26.86 9.91 -5.53
CA LYS A 162 27.82 9.21 -4.65
C LYS A 162 27.11 8.20 -3.75
N GLY A 163 26.06 8.62 -3.04
CA GLY A 163 25.27 7.73 -2.19
C GLY A 163 24.61 6.61 -2.99
N ARG A 164 24.14 6.91 -4.22
CA ARG A 164 23.66 5.88 -5.14
C ARG A 164 24.76 4.85 -5.41
N LEU A 165 25.96 5.27 -5.82
CA LEU A 165 27.11 4.38 -6.08
C LEU A 165 27.43 3.47 -4.90
N GLU A 166 27.49 4.04 -3.70
CA GLU A 166 27.72 3.31 -2.45
C GLU A 166 26.61 2.29 -2.18
N GLU A 167 25.34 2.64 -2.44
CA GLU A 167 24.20 1.72 -2.32
C GLU A 167 24.32 0.51 -3.26
N ASP A 168 24.71 0.72 -4.53
CA ASP A 168 24.94 -0.37 -5.49
C ASP A 168 26.11 -1.28 -5.08
N GLN A 169 27.05 -0.77 -4.28
CA GLN A 169 28.19 -1.52 -3.73
C GLN A 169 27.87 -2.19 -2.37
N GLY A 170 26.69 -1.94 -1.80
CA GLY A 170 26.29 -2.46 -0.50
C GLY A 170 26.78 -1.64 0.71
N LEU A 171 27.32 -0.45 0.48
CA LEU A 171 27.81 0.46 1.52
C LEU A 171 26.67 1.36 2.02
N TYR A 172 25.69 0.74 2.66
CA TYR A 172 24.39 1.36 2.90
C TYR A 172 24.42 2.50 3.91
N GLU A 173 25.23 2.40 4.96
CA GLU A 173 25.36 3.45 5.97
C GLU A 173 26.00 4.70 5.39
N GLN A 174 26.99 4.54 4.50
CA GLN A 174 27.64 5.65 3.80
C GLN A 174 26.65 6.30 2.83
N ALA A 175 25.93 5.47 2.06
CA ALA A 175 24.92 5.95 1.13
C ALA A 175 23.85 6.81 1.81
N MET A 176 23.36 6.37 2.98
CA MET A 176 22.40 7.14 3.76
C MET A 176 22.96 8.47 4.25
N GLU A 177 24.24 8.52 4.61
CA GLU A 177 24.89 9.77 5.02
C GLU A 177 25.01 10.75 3.85
N ASP A 178 25.43 10.29 2.67
CA ASP A 178 25.46 11.12 1.48
C ASP A 178 24.05 11.60 1.08
N TYR A 179 23.01 10.78 1.21
CA TYR A 179 21.65 11.25 0.99
C TYR A 179 21.23 12.33 1.99
N ARG A 180 21.61 12.23 3.27
CA ARG A 180 21.37 13.29 4.26
C ARG A 180 22.09 14.58 3.89
N ILE A 181 23.34 14.50 3.44
CA ILE A 181 24.10 15.68 2.98
C ILE A 181 23.41 16.31 1.77
N ALA A 182 22.99 15.50 0.79
CA ALA A 182 22.25 15.97 -0.38
C ALA A 182 20.98 16.73 0.01
N ILE A 183 20.19 16.20 0.96
CA ILE A 183 18.98 16.85 1.48
C ILE A 183 19.33 18.11 2.28
N GLY A 184 20.46 18.14 2.98
CA GLY A 184 20.95 19.34 3.68
C GLY A 184 21.29 20.49 2.72
N LEU A 185 21.82 20.17 1.53
CA LEU A 185 22.15 21.15 0.49
C LEU A 185 20.93 21.57 -0.35
N ALA A 186 20.07 20.60 -0.71
CA ALA A 186 18.85 20.82 -1.46
C ALA A 186 17.69 20.07 -0.77
N PRO A 187 16.93 20.75 0.11
CA PRO A 187 15.90 20.11 0.92
C PRO A 187 14.83 19.39 0.08
N ASP A 188 14.51 19.86 -1.11
CA ASP A 188 13.49 19.31 -2.01
C ASP A 188 14.03 18.27 -3.01
N HIS A 189 15.28 17.84 -2.86
CA HIS A 189 15.91 16.87 -3.75
C HIS A 189 15.21 15.50 -3.72
N GLN A 190 14.30 15.29 -4.69
CA GLN A 190 13.39 14.13 -4.73
C GLN A 190 14.12 12.79 -4.72
N GLY A 191 15.23 12.66 -5.47
CA GLY A 191 16.01 11.42 -5.54
C GLY A 191 16.58 11.00 -4.17
N ALA A 192 17.35 11.89 -3.54
CA ALA A 192 17.91 11.67 -2.20
C ALA A 192 16.83 11.43 -1.13
N LEU A 193 15.73 12.20 -1.13
CA LEU A 193 14.60 11.96 -0.23
C LEU A 193 14.04 10.55 -0.38
N PHE A 194 13.77 10.12 -1.62
CA PHE A 194 13.18 8.82 -1.90
C PHE A 194 14.12 7.68 -1.49
N HIS A 195 15.40 7.77 -1.85
CA HIS A 195 16.37 6.73 -1.52
C HIS A 195 16.67 6.65 -0.03
N LEU A 196 16.77 7.79 0.68
CA LEU A 196 16.91 7.76 2.13
C LEU A 196 15.68 7.15 2.81
N ALA A 197 14.46 7.49 2.35
CA ALA A 197 13.23 6.89 2.85
C ALA A 197 13.22 5.37 2.64
N TYR A 198 13.56 4.92 1.43
CA TYR A 198 13.64 3.50 1.07
C TYR A 198 14.68 2.74 1.91
N ARG A 199 15.86 3.33 2.13
CA ARG A 199 16.89 2.70 2.98
C ARG A 199 16.48 2.67 4.45
N SER A 200 15.77 3.69 4.94
CA SER A 200 15.28 3.74 6.33
C SER A 200 14.19 2.68 6.57
N ASP A 201 13.28 2.52 5.62
CA ASP A 201 12.25 1.46 5.60
C ASP A 201 12.90 0.06 5.67
N LEU A 202 13.87 -0.22 4.79
CA LEU A 202 14.61 -1.49 4.83
C LEU A 202 15.41 -1.73 6.11
N ALA A 203 15.81 -0.66 6.81
CA ALA A 203 16.50 -0.72 8.10
C ALA A 203 15.54 -0.89 9.29
N GLY A 204 14.22 -0.81 9.06
CA GLY A 204 13.18 -0.85 10.09
C GLY A 204 13.02 0.46 10.86
N ASP A 205 13.56 1.58 10.34
CA ASP A 205 13.30 2.92 10.86
C ASP A 205 12.07 3.51 10.17
N ASP A 206 10.91 2.92 10.49
CA ASP A 206 9.62 3.25 9.88
C ASP A 206 9.24 4.70 10.12
N GLN A 207 9.63 5.28 11.28
CA GLN A 207 9.31 6.66 11.63
C GLN A 207 10.00 7.64 10.67
N THR A 208 11.30 7.48 10.43
CA THR A 208 12.03 8.30 9.46
C THR A 208 11.54 8.06 8.03
N ALA A 209 11.24 6.81 7.68
CA ALA A 209 10.70 6.48 6.35
C ALA A 209 9.36 7.16 6.08
N ILE A 210 8.42 7.11 7.04
CA ILE A 210 7.10 7.76 6.95
C ILE A 210 7.27 9.28 6.81
N GLU A 211 8.16 9.92 7.59
CA GLU A 211 8.41 11.35 7.49
C GLU A 211 8.89 11.76 6.09
N LEU A 212 9.90 11.05 5.57
CA LEU A 212 10.50 11.36 4.28
C LEU A 212 9.54 11.07 3.11
N TYR A 213 8.82 9.95 3.12
CA TYR A 213 7.81 9.68 2.09
C TYR A 213 6.64 10.65 2.16
N SER A 214 6.20 11.05 3.36
CA SER A 214 5.16 12.07 3.53
C SER A 214 5.59 13.41 2.97
N ARG A 215 6.87 13.78 3.15
CA ARG A 215 7.45 14.98 2.56
C ARG A 215 7.42 14.95 1.03
N ILE A 216 7.79 13.83 0.41
CA ILE A 216 7.67 13.63 -1.04
C ILE A 216 6.21 13.73 -1.48
N ALA A 217 5.31 13.08 -0.75
CA ALA A 217 3.88 13.06 -1.03
C ALA A 217 3.18 14.42 -0.81
N SER A 218 3.81 15.36 -0.10
CA SER A 218 3.31 16.73 0.07
C SER A 218 3.59 17.64 -1.13
N GLY A 219 4.43 17.19 -2.06
CA GLY A 219 4.71 17.90 -3.30
C GLY A 219 3.49 18.06 -4.20
N SER A 220 3.58 18.96 -5.19
CA SER A 220 2.52 19.25 -6.15
C SER A 220 2.18 18.08 -7.09
N HIS A 221 3.06 17.08 -7.19
CA HIS A 221 2.94 15.95 -8.09
C HIS A 221 2.63 14.64 -7.33
N VAL A 222 1.81 13.78 -7.94
CA VAL A 222 1.45 12.47 -7.38
C VAL A 222 2.62 11.50 -7.55
N SER A 223 3.47 11.42 -6.53
CA SER A 223 4.56 10.44 -6.49
C SER A 223 4.02 9.03 -6.19
N THR A 224 3.68 8.28 -7.25
CA THR A 224 3.09 6.94 -7.15
C THR A 224 3.90 6.00 -6.25
N ASN A 225 5.21 5.94 -6.43
CA ASN A 225 6.04 5.03 -5.64
C ASN A 225 6.12 5.43 -4.16
N ALA A 226 6.27 6.73 -3.87
CA ALA A 226 6.33 7.21 -2.49
C ALA A 226 5.00 6.98 -1.77
N LEU A 227 3.87 7.27 -2.43
CA LEU A 227 2.53 7.03 -1.88
C LEU A 227 2.25 5.55 -1.63
N LEU A 228 2.67 4.65 -2.53
CA LEU A 228 2.47 3.21 -2.33
C LEU A 228 3.36 2.66 -1.22
N ASN A 229 4.61 3.11 -1.10
CA ASN A 229 5.48 2.70 0.01
C ASN A 229 4.93 3.26 1.34
N LEU A 230 4.47 4.52 1.36
CA LEU A 230 3.83 5.13 2.51
C LEU A 230 2.53 4.40 2.92
N ALA A 231 1.75 3.93 1.95
CA ALA A 231 0.54 3.15 2.21
C ALA A 231 0.85 1.82 2.92
N VAL A 232 1.93 1.14 2.52
CA VAL A 232 2.38 -0.09 3.19
C VAL A 232 2.80 0.21 4.62
N LEU A 233 3.62 1.25 4.83
CA LEU A 233 4.05 1.66 6.17
C LEU A 233 2.86 2.03 7.08
N TYR A 234 1.86 2.73 6.56
CA TYR A 234 0.65 3.02 7.33
C TYR A 234 -0.21 1.77 7.59
N GLU A 235 -0.30 0.83 6.65
CA GLU A 235 -0.99 -0.44 6.90
C GLU A 235 -0.31 -1.25 8.00
N ASP A 236 1.03 -1.34 7.97
CA ASP A 236 1.83 -2.04 8.99
C ASP A 236 1.73 -1.36 10.37
N ALA A 237 1.59 -0.03 10.39
CA ALA A 237 1.31 0.75 11.60
C ALA A 237 -0.16 0.64 12.09
N GLY A 238 -1.05 -0.04 11.36
CA GLY A 238 -2.49 -0.13 11.67
C GLY A 238 -3.28 1.14 11.34
N GLU A 239 -2.66 2.12 10.70
CA GLU A 239 -3.23 3.41 10.30
C GLU A 239 -3.97 3.27 8.96
N TYR A 240 -4.96 2.39 8.91
CA TYR A 240 -5.62 1.97 7.66
C TYR A 240 -6.27 3.12 6.88
N ASP A 241 -6.76 4.16 7.57
CA ASP A 241 -7.35 5.34 6.91
C ASP A 241 -6.31 6.13 6.13
N LYS A 242 -5.13 6.36 6.72
CA LYS A 242 -4.01 7.04 6.05
C LYS A 242 -3.47 6.19 4.89
N ALA A 243 -3.42 4.87 5.08
CA ALA A 243 -3.03 3.94 4.02
C ALA A 243 -3.99 4.01 2.81
N LEU A 244 -5.31 4.01 3.07
CA LEU A 244 -6.32 4.17 2.01
C LEU A 244 -6.21 5.51 1.30
N GLU A 245 -6.04 6.61 2.03
CA GLU A 245 -5.86 7.94 1.44
C GLU A 245 -4.69 7.95 0.44
N CYS A 246 -3.55 7.37 0.81
CA CYS A 246 -2.38 7.28 -0.05
C CYS A 246 -2.67 6.54 -1.36
N VAL A 247 -3.33 5.38 -1.28
CA VAL A 247 -3.66 4.57 -2.46
C VAL A 247 -4.74 5.22 -3.31
N GLU A 248 -5.72 5.88 -2.69
CA GLU A 248 -6.78 6.60 -3.40
C GLU A 248 -6.25 7.79 -4.21
N ARG A 249 -5.28 8.53 -3.66
CA ARG A 249 -4.58 9.59 -4.42
C ARG A 249 -3.89 9.04 -5.67
N VAL A 250 -3.24 7.88 -5.57
CA VAL A 250 -2.64 7.20 -6.74
C VAL A 250 -3.72 6.81 -7.75
N LEU A 251 -4.80 6.19 -7.30
CA LEU A 251 -5.89 5.72 -8.18
C LEU A 251 -6.69 6.88 -8.81
N GLN A 252 -6.72 8.04 -8.17
CA GLN A 252 -7.32 9.24 -8.74
C GLN A 252 -6.53 9.73 -9.96
N ALA A 253 -5.20 9.73 -9.88
CA ALA A 253 -4.32 10.11 -10.98
C ALA A 253 -4.15 8.99 -12.02
N PHE A 254 -4.12 7.73 -11.56
CA PHE A 254 -3.87 6.53 -12.36
C PHE A 254 -4.88 5.43 -12.02
N PRO A 255 -6.13 5.50 -12.54
CA PRO A 255 -7.21 4.56 -12.20
C PRO A 255 -6.87 3.08 -12.47
N ASN A 256 -6.01 2.83 -13.46
CA ASN A 256 -5.61 1.48 -13.87
C ASN A 256 -4.30 1.00 -13.22
N HIS A 257 -3.80 1.68 -12.19
CA HIS A 257 -2.56 1.28 -11.53
C HIS A 257 -2.74 -0.03 -10.74
N GLN A 258 -2.29 -1.15 -11.31
CA GLN A 258 -2.55 -2.50 -10.81
C GLN A 258 -2.14 -2.70 -9.34
N ARG A 259 -0.91 -2.28 -8.97
CA ARG A 259 -0.43 -2.41 -7.57
C ARG A 259 -1.27 -1.60 -6.59
N ALA A 260 -1.76 -0.43 -7.00
CA ALA A 260 -2.57 0.42 -6.13
C ALA A 260 -3.95 -0.21 -5.90
N GLN A 261 -4.56 -0.78 -6.94
CA GLN A 261 -5.83 -1.50 -6.80
C GLN A 261 -5.72 -2.71 -5.87
N LEU A 262 -4.59 -3.45 -5.93
CA LEU A 262 -4.32 -4.57 -5.03
C LEU A 262 -4.16 -4.08 -3.59
N PHE A 263 -3.31 -3.09 -3.35
CA PHE A 263 -3.10 -2.53 -2.01
C PHE A 263 -4.40 -1.99 -1.40
N LYS A 264 -5.26 -1.32 -2.19
CA LYS A 264 -6.58 -0.87 -1.70
C LYS A 264 -7.42 -2.05 -1.18
N LYS A 265 -7.48 -3.16 -1.92
CA LYS A 265 -8.24 -4.35 -1.50
C LYS A 265 -7.65 -4.98 -0.24
N ASP A 266 -6.33 -5.04 -0.15
CA ASP A 266 -5.62 -5.59 1.01
C ASP A 266 -5.88 -4.74 2.26
N ILE A 267 -5.70 -3.42 2.16
CA ILE A 267 -5.94 -2.48 3.26
C ILE A 267 -7.39 -2.51 3.73
N VAL A 268 -8.38 -2.49 2.82
CA VAL A 268 -9.81 -2.61 3.20
C VAL A 268 -10.05 -3.92 3.95
N SER A 269 -9.44 -5.02 3.49
CA SER A 269 -9.59 -6.33 4.11
C SER A 269 -8.93 -6.38 5.50
N SER A 270 -7.75 -5.78 5.64
CA SER A 270 -7.05 -5.63 6.93
C SER A 270 -7.87 -4.77 7.91
N LYS A 271 -8.42 -3.66 7.42
CA LYS A 271 -9.28 -2.76 8.19
C LYS A 271 -10.52 -3.49 8.72
N THR A 272 -11.30 -4.13 7.85
CA THR A 272 -12.53 -4.83 8.24
C THR A 272 -12.26 -5.96 9.24
N MET A 273 -11.20 -6.75 9.05
CA MET A 273 -10.85 -7.82 9.99
C MET A 273 -10.51 -7.28 11.38
N TYR A 274 -9.79 -6.15 11.47
CA TYR A 274 -9.48 -5.53 12.76
C TYR A 274 -10.76 -5.09 13.49
N PHE A 275 -11.71 -4.49 12.77
CA PHE A 275 -13.01 -4.12 13.34
C PHE A 275 -13.82 -5.34 13.80
N ASP A 276 -13.84 -6.42 13.01
CA ASP A 276 -14.57 -7.64 13.36
C ASP A 276 -13.99 -8.33 14.61
N GLU A 277 -12.66 -8.43 14.72
CA GLU A 277 -12.01 -9.01 15.91
C GLU A 277 -12.27 -8.21 17.19
N GLU A 278 -12.23 -6.88 17.11
CA GLU A 278 -12.50 -6.03 18.26
C GLU A 278 -13.94 -6.19 18.74
N GLN A 279 -14.92 -6.19 17.81
CA GLN A 279 -16.31 -6.45 18.14
C GLN A 279 -16.52 -7.84 18.74
N GLN A 280 -15.86 -8.87 18.19
CA GLN A 280 -15.94 -10.22 18.76
C GLN A 280 -15.37 -10.29 20.17
N ARG A 281 -14.23 -9.65 20.45
CA ARG A 281 -13.66 -9.61 21.81
C ARG A 281 -14.60 -8.90 22.79
N GLN A 282 -15.16 -7.76 22.37
CA GLN A 282 -16.14 -7.03 23.19
C GLN A 282 -17.39 -7.88 23.44
N GLN A 283 -17.89 -8.59 22.43
CA GLN A 283 -19.05 -9.47 22.56
C GLN A 283 -18.75 -10.69 23.45
N SER A 284 -17.59 -11.32 23.29
CA SER A 284 -17.14 -12.43 24.14
C SER A 284 -16.97 -11.98 25.60
N GLN A 285 -16.42 -10.78 25.83
CA GLN A 285 -16.30 -10.20 27.16
C GLN A 285 -17.68 -9.93 27.78
N LYS A 286 -18.62 -9.35 27.00
CA LYS A 286 -20.01 -9.15 27.44
C LYS A 286 -20.67 -10.48 27.77
N ASN A 287 -20.55 -11.49 26.91
CA ASN A 287 -21.11 -12.82 27.13
C ASN A 287 -20.53 -13.49 28.38
N ALA A 288 -19.22 -13.40 28.62
CA ALA A 288 -18.59 -13.95 29.82
C ALA A 288 -19.11 -13.31 31.12
N ILE A 289 -19.39 -12.00 31.10
CA ILE A 289 -20.02 -11.30 32.23
C ILE A 289 -21.44 -11.84 32.45
N LEU A 290 -22.21 -12.04 31.39
CA LEU A 290 -23.58 -12.58 31.47
C LEU A 290 -23.61 -14.03 31.98
N GLU A 291 -22.61 -14.84 31.65
CA GLU A 291 -22.49 -16.24 32.09
C GLU A 291 -21.94 -16.39 33.52
N THR A 292 -21.45 -15.31 34.13
CA THR A 292 -20.90 -15.35 35.49
C THR A 292 -21.98 -15.84 36.49
N PRO A 293 -21.71 -16.93 37.24
CA PRO A 293 -22.65 -17.45 38.21
C PRO A 293 -22.95 -16.46 39.33
N ILE A 294 -24.21 -16.38 39.75
CA ILE A 294 -24.63 -15.54 40.88
C ILE A 294 -23.99 -16.00 42.20
N SER A 295 -23.53 -17.26 42.28
CA SER A 295 -22.81 -17.80 43.44
C SER A 295 -21.52 -17.07 43.75
N ASP A 296 -20.88 -16.47 42.75
CA ASP A 296 -19.56 -15.85 42.85
C ASP A 296 -19.64 -14.46 43.51
N PHE A 297 -20.86 -13.96 43.72
CA PHE A 297 -21.11 -12.70 44.40
C PHE A 297 -21.42 -12.88 45.89
N GLU A 298 -20.96 -11.92 46.69
CA GLU A 298 -21.21 -11.82 48.13
C GLU A 298 -22.65 -11.37 48.42
N LEU A 299 -23.60 -12.27 48.17
CA LEU A 299 -25.00 -12.10 48.49
C LEU A 299 -25.32 -12.66 49.87
N SER A 300 -26.30 -12.06 50.55
CA SER A 300 -26.83 -12.64 51.78
C SER A 300 -27.42 -14.03 51.51
N VAL A 301 -27.40 -14.89 52.53
CA VAL A 301 -27.95 -16.27 52.47
C VAL A 301 -29.41 -16.25 52.02
N ARG A 302 -30.16 -15.19 52.35
CA ARG A 302 -31.55 -14.97 51.92
C ARG A 302 -31.64 -14.70 50.42
N SER A 303 -30.88 -13.72 49.92
CA SER A 303 -30.86 -13.33 48.50
C SER A 303 -30.44 -14.50 47.61
N ARG A 304 -29.39 -15.25 47.98
CA ARG A 304 -28.93 -16.43 47.23
C ARG A 304 -29.96 -17.55 47.18
N ASN A 305 -30.63 -17.84 48.30
CA ASN A 305 -31.66 -18.89 48.35
C ASN A 305 -32.92 -18.52 47.56
N CYS A 306 -33.31 -17.25 47.53
CA CYS A 306 -34.43 -16.80 46.73
C CYS A 306 -34.12 -16.82 45.22
N LEU A 307 -32.95 -16.30 44.79
CA LEU A 307 -32.53 -16.34 43.38
C LEU A 307 -32.42 -17.78 42.86
N LYS A 308 -31.90 -18.70 43.68
CA LYS A 308 -31.86 -20.14 43.36
C LYS A 308 -33.26 -20.76 43.20
N LYS A 309 -34.24 -20.38 44.03
CA LYS A 309 -35.64 -20.84 43.91
C LYS A 309 -36.36 -20.27 42.70
N MET A 310 -36.00 -19.06 42.27
CA MET A 310 -36.47 -18.44 41.02
C MET A 310 -35.76 -19.00 39.77
N ASN A 311 -34.85 -19.96 39.95
CA ASN A 311 -34.02 -20.54 38.89
C ASN A 311 -33.12 -19.52 38.17
N ILE A 312 -32.76 -18.42 38.85
CA ILE A 312 -31.83 -17.40 38.35
C ILE A 312 -30.43 -17.85 38.79
N ARG A 313 -29.59 -18.22 37.82
CA ARG A 313 -28.27 -18.81 38.09
C ARG A 313 -27.12 -17.93 37.65
N THR A 314 -27.31 -17.11 36.64
CA THR A 314 -26.30 -16.22 36.07
C THR A 314 -26.73 -14.76 36.09
N ILE A 315 -25.79 -13.84 35.90
CA ILE A 315 -26.12 -12.41 35.72
C ILE A 315 -27.07 -12.22 34.53
N GLY A 316 -26.90 -12.97 33.44
CA GLY A 316 -27.77 -12.92 32.27
C GLY A 316 -29.24 -13.28 32.57
N ASP A 317 -29.48 -14.21 33.50
CA ASP A 317 -30.83 -14.53 33.97
C ASP A 317 -31.45 -13.38 34.77
N LEU A 318 -30.62 -12.69 35.57
CA LEU A 318 -31.04 -11.59 36.42
C LEU A 318 -31.48 -10.36 35.61
N LEU A 319 -30.87 -10.12 34.45
CA LEU A 319 -31.24 -9.02 33.54
C LEU A 319 -32.60 -9.21 32.86
N LYS A 320 -33.12 -10.44 32.82
CA LYS A 320 -34.42 -10.79 32.22
C LYS A 320 -35.59 -10.68 33.20
N VAL A 321 -35.32 -10.33 34.46
CA VAL A 321 -36.33 -10.25 35.52
C VAL A 321 -36.47 -8.79 35.95
N THR A 322 -37.71 -8.37 36.15
CA THR A 322 -38.03 -7.02 36.61
C THR A 322 -37.98 -6.91 38.15
N GLU A 323 -37.83 -5.70 38.65
CA GLU A 323 -37.88 -5.42 40.09
C GLU A 323 -39.21 -5.85 40.73
N ALA A 324 -40.33 -5.69 40.02
CA ALA A 324 -41.65 -6.09 40.48
C ALA A 324 -41.77 -7.61 40.63
N GLU A 325 -41.20 -8.38 39.70
CA GLU A 325 -41.20 -9.85 39.74
C GLU A 325 -40.34 -10.37 40.89
N LEU A 326 -39.16 -9.78 41.13
CA LEU A 326 -38.32 -10.11 42.28
C LEU A 326 -39.04 -9.85 43.61
N LEU A 327 -39.73 -8.72 43.76
CA LEU A 327 -40.47 -8.36 44.97
C LEU A 327 -41.76 -9.17 45.18
N SER A 328 -42.33 -9.73 44.11
CA SER A 328 -43.55 -10.56 44.20
C SER A 328 -43.31 -11.92 44.90
N PHE A 329 -42.06 -12.35 45.01
CA PHE A 329 -41.73 -13.69 45.48
C PHE A 329 -41.68 -13.79 47.01
N LYS A 330 -42.25 -14.87 47.54
CA LYS A 330 -42.36 -15.11 48.99
C LYS A 330 -40.98 -15.15 49.63
N ASN A 331 -40.72 -14.20 50.54
CA ASN A 331 -39.47 -14.00 51.29
C ASN A 331 -38.32 -13.30 50.53
N PHE A 332 -38.59 -12.64 49.40
CA PHE A 332 -37.68 -11.65 48.80
C PHE A 332 -38.08 -10.26 49.32
N GLY A 333 -37.12 -9.48 49.84
CA GLY A 333 -37.39 -8.19 50.49
C GLY A 333 -36.55 -7.05 49.93
N GLU A 334 -36.84 -5.82 50.33
CA GLU A 334 -36.15 -4.60 49.84
C GLU A 334 -34.63 -4.64 50.04
N THR A 335 -34.15 -5.27 51.11
CA THR A 335 -32.72 -5.43 51.38
C THR A 335 -32.04 -6.35 50.36
N SER A 336 -32.69 -7.46 49.99
CA SER A 336 -32.20 -8.38 48.95
C SER A 336 -32.21 -7.73 47.56
N LEU A 337 -33.20 -6.88 47.29
CA LEU A 337 -33.26 -6.12 46.05
C LEU A 337 -32.10 -5.10 45.95
N LYS A 338 -31.78 -4.39 47.03
CA LYS A 338 -30.64 -3.46 47.08
C LYS A 338 -29.30 -4.17 46.85
N GLU A 339 -29.11 -5.35 47.43
CA GLU A 339 -27.92 -6.19 47.21
C GLU A 339 -27.77 -6.57 45.71
N VAL A 340 -28.87 -6.99 45.09
CA VAL A 340 -28.91 -7.36 43.67
C VAL A 340 -28.65 -6.17 42.75
N LYS A 341 -29.23 -5.00 43.05
CA LYS A 341 -28.97 -3.75 42.30
C LYS A 341 -27.52 -3.31 42.42
N ALA A 342 -26.93 -3.37 43.60
CA ALA A 342 -25.53 -2.99 43.82
C ALA A 342 -24.54 -3.85 43.01
N ILE A 343 -24.80 -5.15 42.85
CA ILE A 343 -23.98 -6.04 42.03
C ILE A 343 -24.08 -5.67 40.55
N LEU A 344 -25.29 -5.44 40.04
CA LEU A 344 -25.49 -5.04 38.65
C LEU A 344 -24.85 -3.68 38.36
N GLU A 345 -25.01 -2.72 39.27
CA GLU A 345 -24.42 -1.38 39.16
C GLU A 345 -22.88 -1.43 39.18
N SER A 346 -22.28 -2.30 39.99
CA SER A 346 -20.82 -2.52 40.01
C SER A 346 -20.26 -3.06 38.68
N LYS A 347 -21.11 -3.60 37.82
CA LYS A 347 -20.80 -4.10 36.48
C LYS A 347 -21.36 -3.20 35.36
N GLY A 348 -21.96 -2.06 35.71
CA GLY A 348 -22.58 -1.14 34.75
C GLY A 348 -23.87 -1.67 34.11
N LEU A 349 -24.57 -2.61 34.75
CA LEU A 349 -25.78 -3.26 34.27
C LEU A 349 -27.00 -2.86 35.12
N ARG A 350 -28.23 -3.07 34.61
CA ARG A 350 -29.49 -2.78 35.34
C ARG A 350 -30.53 -3.90 35.21
N LEU A 351 -31.39 -4.06 36.22
CA LEU A 351 -32.51 -5.01 36.19
C LEU A 351 -33.45 -4.69 35.02
N GLY A 352 -33.95 -5.71 34.34
CA GLY A 352 -34.87 -5.56 33.20
C GLY A 352 -34.24 -5.04 31.90
N MET A 353 -32.93 -4.78 31.85
CA MET A 353 -32.24 -4.27 30.65
C MET A 353 -32.42 -5.18 29.42
N ALA A 354 -32.44 -6.50 29.62
CA ALA A 354 -32.63 -7.47 28.53
C ALA A 354 -34.08 -7.53 28.01
N LEU A 355 -35.05 -7.02 28.77
CA LEU A 355 -36.45 -6.92 28.36
C LEU A 355 -36.72 -5.64 27.55
N GLU A 356 -35.94 -4.58 27.78
CA GLU A 356 -36.01 -3.30 27.05
C GLU A 356 -35.26 -3.38 25.70
N GLU A 357 -34.09 -4.02 25.66
CA GLU A 357 -33.29 -4.22 24.43
C GLU A 357 -33.88 -5.29 23.49
N GLY A 358 -34.94 -6.00 23.90
CA GLY A 358 -35.62 -7.05 23.14
C GLY A 358 -36.35 -6.59 21.87
N GLN A 359 -36.22 -5.32 21.47
CA GLN A 359 -36.70 -4.81 20.18
C GLN A 359 -35.58 -4.56 19.15
N GLU A 360 -34.29 -4.59 19.52
CA GLU A 360 -33.18 -4.34 18.57
C GLU A 360 -32.28 -5.55 18.28
N PHE A 361 -32.54 -6.72 18.87
CA PHE A 361 -31.77 -7.96 18.58
C PHE A 361 -32.42 -8.92 17.57
N THR A 362 -33.47 -8.51 16.87
CA THR A 362 -34.23 -9.39 15.95
C THR A 362 -33.90 -9.22 14.46
N GLN A 363 -32.68 -8.82 14.10
CA GLN A 363 -32.21 -8.92 12.72
C GLN A 363 -30.76 -9.40 12.65
N LEU A 364 -30.59 -10.72 12.63
CA LEU A 364 -29.48 -11.36 11.94
C LEU A 364 -30.08 -12.36 10.93
N PRO A 365 -29.76 -12.27 9.62
CA PRO A 365 -30.22 -13.23 8.64
C PRO A 365 -29.68 -14.63 8.95
N GLN A 366 -30.55 -15.63 8.98
CA GLN A 366 -30.13 -17.03 8.96
C GLN A 366 -29.65 -17.38 7.54
N GLU A 367 -28.40 -17.82 7.40
CA GLU A 367 -27.91 -18.38 6.14
C GLU A 367 -28.59 -19.73 5.83
N PRO A 368 -28.91 -20.02 4.56
CA PRO A 368 -29.53 -21.29 4.17
C PRO A 368 -28.53 -22.46 4.18
N SER A 369 -29.02 -23.63 4.60
CA SER A 369 -28.30 -24.90 4.64
C SER A 369 -27.77 -25.36 3.27
N PRO A 370 -26.57 -25.96 3.17
CA PRO A 370 -26.03 -26.46 1.90
C PRO A 370 -26.67 -27.78 1.45
N THR A 371 -26.98 -27.86 0.16
CA THR A 371 -27.41 -29.05 -0.59
C THR A 371 -26.25 -30.03 -0.85
N PRO A 372 -26.51 -31.33 -1.05
CA PRO A 372 -25.46 -32.35 -1.19
C PRO A 372 -24.74 -32.31 -2.56
N PRO A 373 -23.46 -32.73 -2.64
CA PRO A 373 -22.64 -32.59 -3.85
C PRO A 373 -22.88 -33.72 -4.89
N PRO A 374 -22.65 -33.46 -6.20
CA PRO A 374 -22.56 -34.47 -7.27
C PRO A 374 -21.16 -35.14 -7.33
N PRO A 375 -20.97 -36.23 -8.11
CA PRO A 375 -19.87 -37.18 -7.91
C PRO A 375 -18.50 -36.72 -8.41
N GLU A 376 -17.49 -37.31 -7.76
CA GLU A 376 -16.05 -37.05 -7.80
C GLU A 376 -15.42 -37.14 -9.20
N ASP A 377 -14.66 -36.09 -9.58
CA ASP A 377 -13.73 -36.13 -10.71
C ASP A 377 -12.28 -35.97 -10.19
N THR A 378 -11.53 -37.08 -10.23
CA THR A 378 -10.27 -37.32 -9.50
C THR A 378 -9.02 -36.73 -10.17
N GLY A 379 -9.14 -35.60 -10.87
CA GLY A 379 -8.02 -34.87 -11.49
C GLY A 379 -7.53 -33.63 -10.74
N VAL A 380 -8.27 -33.14 -9.74
CA VAL A 380 -8.07 -31.81 -9.13
C VAL A 380 -7.06 -31.81 -7.98
N LEU A 381 -6.86 -32.95 -7.30
CA LEU A 381 -6.05 -33.05 -6.07
C LEU A 381 -4.54 -32.84 -6.31
N GLY A 382 -4.06 -33.03 -7.54
CA GLY A 382 -2.66 -32.83 -7.93
C GLY A 382 -2.29 -31.39 -8.29
N LYS A 383 -3.28 -30.48 -8.40
CA LYS A 383 -3.04 -29.09 -8.76
C LYS A 383 -2.42 -28.30 -7.62
N SER A 384 -1.67 -27.25 -7.97
CA SER A 384 -1.04 -26.36 -7.00
C SER A 384 -2.10 -25.52 -6.27
N VAL A 385 -1.92 -25.29 -4.97
CA VAL A 385 -2.76 -24.31 -4.24
C VAL A 385 -2.58 -22.87 -4.72
N GLU A 386 -1.55 -22.59 -5.53
CA GLU A 386 -1.35 -21.28 -6.16
C GLU A 386 -2.35 -21.00 -7.29
N GLU A 387 -2.96 -22.05 -7.86
CA GLU A 387 -4.03 -21.92 -8.85
C GLU A 387 -5.36 -21.48 -8.22
N LEU A 388 -5.51 -21.65 -6.91
CA LEU A 388 -6.63 -21.09 -6.16
C LEU A 388 -6.42 -19.57 -6.06
N GLN A 389 -7.42 -18.78 -6.47
CA GLN A 389 -7.38 -17.31 -6.39
C GLN A 389 -7.57 -16.81 -4.94
N LEU A 390 -6.76 -17.33 -4.03
CA LEU A 390 -6.77 -16.99 -2.61
C LEU A 390 -6.03 -15.69 -2.34
N SER A 391 -6.49 -14.97 -1.31
CA SER A 391 -5.82 -13.82 -0.71
C SER A 391 -4.36 -14.11 -0.36
N VAL A 392 -3.53 -13.06 -0.35
CA VAL A 392 -2.09 -13.17 -0.01
C VAL A 392 -1.90 -13.73 1.40
N ARG A 393 -2.82 -13.43 2.33
CA ARG A 393 -2.83 -13.95 3.71
C ARG A 393 -3.08 -15.46 3.74
N ALA A 394 -4.12 -15.94 3.05
CA ALA A 394 -4.39 -17.37 2.93
C ALA A 394 -3.20 -18.09 2.26
N ARG A 395 -2.64 -17.53 1.19
CA ARG A 395 -1.47 -18.09 0.50
C ARG A 395 -0.22 -18.16 1.38
N LYS A 396 0.10 -17.08 2.11
CA LYS A 396 1.23 -17.03 3.05
C LYS A 396 1.05 -18.03 4.20
N ALA A 397 -0.18 -18.25 4.67
CA ALA A 397 -0.47 -19.26 5.69
C ALA A 397 -0.29 -20.69 5.15
N LEU A 398 -0.80 -20.99 3.95
CA LEU A 398 -0.61 -22.28 3.29
C LEU A 398 0.87 -22.59 3.04
N GLN A 399 1.65 -21.59 2.61
CA GLN A 399 3.10 -21.71 2.45
C GLN A 399 3.81 -21.99 3.79
N ARG A 400 3.41 -21.35 4.89
CA ARG A 400 3.96 -21.61 6.24
C ARG A 400 3.64 -23.01 6.75
N LEU A 401 2.45 -23.53 6.42
CA LEU A 401 2.05 -24.91 6.69
C LEU A 401 2.65 -25.92 5.71
N ASN A 402 3.47 -25.46 4.75
CA ASN A 402 4.10 -26.28 3.71
C ASN A 402 3.07 -27.06 2.85
N ILE A 403 1.88 -26.49 2.68
CA ILE A 403 0.80 -27.02 1.84
C ILE A 403 1.02 -26.51 0.42
N LYS A 404 1.30 -27.43 -0.51
CA LYS A 404 1.64 -27.12 -1.91
C LYS A 404 0.61 -27.61 -2.92
N THR A 405 -0.22 -28.59 -2.55
CA THR A 405 -1.26 -29.14 -3.44
C THR A 405 -2.65 -29.06 -2.84
N ILE A 406 -3.67 -28.99 -3.69
CA ILE A 406 -5.08 -28.98 -3.26
C ILE A 406 -5.40 -30.25 -2.46
N GLY A 407 -4.81 -31.39 -2.81
CA GLY A 407 -4.98 -32.64 -2.05
C GLY A 407 -4.30 -32.65 -0.67
N GLN A 408 -3.28 -31.82 -0.43
CA GLN A 408 -2.75 -31.62 0.93
C GLN A 408 -3.68 -30.73 1.73
N LEU A 409 -4.26 -29.71 1.10
CA LEU A 409 -5.20 -28.79 1.71
C LEU A 409 -6.47 -29.51 2.21
N THR A 410 -7.05 -30.41 1.43
CA THR A 410 -8.24 -31.19 1.85
C THR A 410 -7.99 -32.13 3.03
N ARG A 411 -6.73 -32.46 3.34
CA ARG A 411 -6.36 -33.30 4.49
C ARG A 411 -6.17 -32.50 5.79
N THR A 412 -6.13 -31.18 5.69
CA THR A 412 -6.00 -30.30 6.85
C THR A 412 -7.35 -30.02 7.50
N THR A 413 -7.32 -29.81 8.80
CA THR A 413 -8.49 -29.45 9.60
C THR A 413 -8.62 -27.94 9.75
N GLU A 414 -9.82 -27.47 10.06
CA GLU A 414 -10.08 -26.05 10.30
C GLU A 414 -9.25 -25.49 11.47
N ALA A 415 -9.07 -26.31 12.51
CA ALA A 415 -8.29 -25.95 13.68
C ALA A 415 -6.80 -25.77 13.37
N GLU A 416 -6.23 -26.59 12.48
CA GLU A 416 -4.83 -26.45 12.05
C GLU A 416 -4.60 -25.18 11.24
N LEU A 417 -5.56 -24.82 10.39
CA LEU A 417 -5.52 -23.58 9.62
C LEU A 417 -5.68 -22.36 10.54
N LEU A 418 -6.65 -22.37 11.46
CA LEU A 418 -6.88 -21.30 12.45
C LEU A 418 -5.75 -21.18 13.48
N GLY A 419 -4.96 -22.23 13.69
CA GLY A 419 -3.76 -22.20 14.53
C GLY A 419 -2.62 -21.38 13.93
N CYS A 420 -2.69 -20.99 12.66
CA CYS A 420 -1.67 -20.16 12.02
C CYS A 420 -1.77 -18.69 12.44
N LYS A 421 -0.64 -18.13 12.88
CA LYS A 421 -0.53 -16.70 13.19
C LYS A 421 -0.93 -15.86 11.96
N ASN A 422 -1.90 -14.97 12.15
CA ASN A 422 -2.52 -14.11 11.13
C ASN A 422 -3.36 -14.87 10.09
N PHE A 423 -3.93 -16.04 10.43
CA PHE A 423 -4.95 -16.74 9.64
C PHE A 423 -6.28 -16.70 10.38
N GLY A 424 -7.29 -16.03 9.79
CA GLY A 424 -8.60 -15.80 10.43
C GLY A 424 -9.74 -16.60 9.80
N THR A 425 -10.93 -16.49 10.39
CA THR A 425 -12.16 -17.16 9.92
C THR A 425 -12.56 -16.75 8.51
N THR A 426 -12.28 -15.52 8.08
CA THR A 426 -12.54 -15.07 6.70
C THR A 426 -11.64 -15.78 5.68
N SER A 427 -10.36 -15.98 6.00
CA SER A 427 -9.43 -16.77 5.17
C SER A 427 -9.80 -18.26 5.18
N LEU A 428 -10.30 -18.77 6.30
CA LEU A 428 -10.86 -20.12 6.38
C LEU A 428 -12.10 -20.27 5.49
N ASN A 429 -13.02 -19.30 5.53
CA ASN A 429 -14.23 -19.30 4.70
C ASN A 429 -13.90 -19.12 3.22
N GLU A 430 -12.89 -18.33 2.89
CA GLU A 430 -12.35 -18.19 1.53
C GLU A 430 -11.80 -19.54 1.03
N VAL A 431 -10.96 -20.21 1.81
CA VAL A 431 -10.44 -21.55 1.51
C VAL A 431 -11.58 -22.56 1.34
N LYS A 432 -12.56 -22.56 2.25
CA LYS A 432 -13.74 -23.43 2.17
C LYS A 432 -14.56 -23.18 0.91
N ARG A 433 -14.77 -21.91 0.54
CA ARG A 433 -15.53 -21.53 -0.67
C ARG A 433 -14.82 -22.00 -1.93
N GLU A 434 -13.51 -21.77 -2.04
CA GLU A 434 -12.76 -22.20 -3.22
C GLU A 434 -12.63 -23.73 -3.31
N LEU A 435 -12.54 -24.44 -2.18
CA LEU A 435 -12.64 -25.90 -2.16
C LEU A 435 -14.04 -26.39 -2.56
N ALA A 436 -15.10 -25.73 -2.08
CA ALA A 436 -16.48 -26.07 -2.43
C ALA A 436 -16.77 -25.85 -3.93
N ASN A 437 -16.20 -24.80 -4.54
CA ASN A 437 -16.25 -24.57 -6.00
C ASN A 437 -15.64 -25.75 -6.80
N LEU A 438 -14.71 -26.48 -6.18
CA LEU A 438 -14.06 -27.66 -6.75
C LEU A 438 -14.72 -28.99 -6.30
N GLY A 439 -15.83 -28.92 -5.56
CA GLY A 439 -16.53 -30.10 -5.00
C GLY A 439 -15.77 -30.78 -3.85
N LEU A 440 -14.82 -30.08 -3.22
CA LEU A 440 -13.96 -30.60 -2.16
C LEU A 440 -14.25 -29.91 -0.82
N SER A 441 -13.90 -30.56 0.28
CA SER A 441 -14.00 -30.01 1.62
C SER A 441 -12.71 -30.24 2.42
N LEU A 442 -12.55 -29.48 3.50
CA LEU A 442 -11.53 -29.74 4.51
C LEU A 442 -11.90 -31.00 5.32
N LYS A 443 -10.90 -31.61 5.95
CA LYS A 443 -11.10 -32.81 6.76
C LYS A 443 -11.96 -32.48 7.98
N SER A 444 -13.12 -33.14 8.12
CA SER A 444 -13.91 -33.12 9.36
C SER A 444 -13.21 -33.94 10.44
N LEU A 445 -13.22 -33.44 11.67
CA LEU A 445 -12.98 -34.25 12.86
C LEU A 445 -14.36 -34.74 13.30
N ASP A 446 -14.68 -35.98 12.97
CA ASP A 446 -15.87 -36.66 13.52
C ASP A 446 -15.70 -36.93 15.02
#